data_AF-A0A928YCB7-F1
#
_entry.id   AF-A0A928YCB7-F1
#
_cell.length_a   1.000
_cell.length_b   1.000
_cell.length_c   1.000
_cell.angle_alpha   90.00
_cell.angle_beta   90.00
_cell.angle_gamma   90.00
#
_symmetry.space_group_name_H-M   'P 1'
#
loop_
_entity.id
_entity.type
_entity.pdbx_description
1 polymer ?
#
loop_
_entity_poly.entity_id
_entity_poly.type
_entity_poly.pdbx_seq_one_letter_code
_entity_poly.pdbx_strand_id
1 'polypeptide(L)'
;MAWYWLVIVAGILAILLPLRVWAQEATPTPPPDDAPSGAPIIPLVHTVQEGENLTFIANSYGVTVEALLAVNNLSNADALSIGQELLIPGGEGEAVVTAHTVQAGDTLAHIAALFNTTPDEIMATNRLLNRMASLAIGQPLTVVSRTGSAQPQPVTGTPHVVATGESLLTIAAQYRLSPAEIAFANGLVYPYYLFPGQRLRIPGTAVYHDLPGEWVQVRVRPLSLQQGSTVSIYVQNLLDGAPSGSLAGQPLRFFPYEQGYVALAGIDAFTEPGRYTLQLAGSGNRPWTPFQQEIPIASSGFGVQQIVVSEELNALLDPQVRQQEDIFLDAIYNQTADSPAWDGLFQFPVTTPVVTAGYGDGRSYNGGPIEIFHTGVDFAGGIGTPILAPANGVVVFAAPLQLRGNTVILDHGLGVMTAYFHLSEMFVTPGTAVTTGQPIGAGGSTGLSTGPHLHWDVRVNGVPVNPVQWVEMGFP
;
A
#
# COMPACT_ATOMS: atom_id res chain seq x y z
N MET A 1 12.96 42.74 -48.52
CA MET A 1 14.35 43.16 -48.78
C MET A 1 15.21 42.39 -47.78
N ALA A 2 15.80 41.25 -48.12
CA ALA A 2 16.85 41.04 -49.13
C ALA A 2 18.18 41.67 -48.69
N TRP A 3 19.00 40.87 -48.00
CA TRP A 3 20.44 41.06 -47.76
C TRP A 3 21.15 39.73 -48.09
N TYR A 4 22.41 39.81 -48.52
CA TYR A 4 23.19 38.72 -49.13
C TYR A 4 24.67 38.85 -48.70
N TRP A 5 25.56 38.03 -49.29
CA TRP A 5 27.04 37.96 -49.10
C TRP A 5 27.46 37.11 -47.88
N LEU A 6 28.18 35.97 -48.03
CA LEU A 6 29.57 35.71 -48.52
C LEU A 6 30.65 36.31 -47.59
N VAL A 7 31.49 35.56 -46.85
CA VAL A 7 32.47 34.46 -47.18
C VAL A 7 33.88 35.02 -47.51
N ILE A 8 34.95 34.24 -47.23
CA ILE A 8 36.43 34.49 -47.39
C ILE A 8 37.12 35.09 -46.13
N VAL A 9 38.33 34.72 -45.66
CA VAL A 9 39.12 33.43 -45.55
C VAL A 9 40.38 33.70 -44.67
N ALA A 10 40.97 32.63 -44.10
CA ALA A 10 42.18 32.49 -43.24
C ALA A 10 43.35 33.52 -43.25
N GLY A 11 44.15 33.56 -42.15
CA GLY A 11 45.53 34.10 -42.19
C GLY A 11 46.37 34.29 -40.90
N ILE A 12 47.09 33.24 -40.46
CA ILE A 12 48.57 33.20 -40.20
C ILE A 12 49.27 34.01 -39.05
N LEU A 13 50.07 33.25 -38.25
CA LEU A 13 51.30 33.56 -37.44
C LEU A 13 51.35 34.54 -36.22
N ALA A 14 51.51 33.93 -35.02
CA ALA A 14 52.60 34.05 -34.02
C ALA A 14 53.37 35.37 -33.71
N ILE A 15 53.72 35.58 -32.41
CA ILE A 15 55.12 35.82 -31.93
C ILE A 15 55.27 35.72 -30.38
N LEU A 16 56.49 35.41 -29.95
CA LEU A 16 57.05 34.97 -28.66
C LEU A 16 56.91 35.87 -27.39
N LEU A 17 56.63 35.22 -26.24
CA LEU A 17 57.33 35.29 -24.92
C LEU A 17 57.50 36.69 -24.19
N PRO A 18 58.07 36.75 -22.97
CA PRO A 18 57.39 36.40 -21.72
C PRO A 18 57.57 37.45 -20.59
N LEU A 19 56.99 37.24 -19.40
CA LEU A 19 57.61 37.62 -18.10
C LEU A 19 56.85 36.99 -16.91
N ARG A 20 57.57 36.73 -15.80
CA ARG A 20 57.05 36.32 -14.48
C ARG A 20 57.04 37.54 -13.52
N VAL A 21 56.53 37.37 -12.28
CA VAL A 21 57.23 37.60 -10.98
C VAL A 21 56.29 38.08 -9.84
N TRP A 22 56.09 37.19 -8.82
CA TRP A 22 55.68 37.42 -7.40
C TRP A 22 54.38 38.24 -7.12
N ALA A 23 53.76 38.34 -5.92
CA ALA A 23 53.94 37.84 -4.53
C ALA A 23 52.55 37.94 -3.79
N GLN A 24 52.27 37.51 -2.54
CA GLN A 24 52.71 36.39 -1.67
C GLN A 24 51.97 36.46 -0.29
N GLU A 25 51.44 35.33 0.23
CA GLU A 25 50.96 35.11 1.64
C GLU A 25 49.74 35.93 2.15
N ALA A 26 49.04 35.60 3.26
CA ALA A 26 49.38 34.72 4.40
C ALA A 26 48.20 33.90 5.00
N THR A 27 48.51 32.95 5.90
CA THR A 27 47.59 32.06 6.65
C THR A 27 47.74 32.19 8.19
N PRO A 28 46.67 31.97 8.98
CA PRO A 28 46.57 30.80 9.89
C PRO A 28 45.09 30.30 10.04
N THR A 29 44.65 29.29 10.83
CA THR A 29 45.22 28.36 11.84
C THR A 29 44.33 27.09 11.94
N PRO A 30 44.82 25.89 12.37
CA PRO A 30 44.04 24.64 12.56
C PRO A 30 43.84 24.31 14.07
N PRO A 31 43.43 23.10 14.56
CA PRO A 31 42.93 21.83 13.94
C PRO A 31 41.45 21.55 14.42
N PRO A 32 40.87 20.34 14.67
CA PRO A 32 41.31 18.93 14.51
C PRO A 32 40.26 17.91 13.95
N ASP A 33 40.70 16.63 13.95
CA ASP A 33 40.07 15.29 14.12
C ASP A 33 38.52 15.16 14.30
N ASP A 34 37.86 14.08 13.87
CA ASP A 34 38.32 12.69 13.66
C ASP A 34 37.61 11.96 12.47
N ALA A 35 38.06 10.76 12.09
CA ALA A 35 37.58 9.97 10.92
C ALA A 35 36.69 8.75 11.34
N PRO A 36 36.22 7.81 10.46
CA PRO A 36 36.39 7.66 9.00
C PRO A 36 35.13 7.16 8.21
N SER A 37 35.36 6.78 6.93
CA SER A 37 34.65 5.75 6.12
C SER A 37 33.78 6.23 4.93
N GLY A 38 34.00 5.61 3.77
CA GLY A 38 33.22 5.76 2.53
C GLY A 38 33.66 4.76 1.47
N ALA A 39 32.70 4.11 0.80
CA ALA A 39 32.92 3.09 -0.24
C ALA A 39 31.81 3.20 -1.32
N PRO A 40 31.88 2.50 -2.48
CA PRO A 40 32.34 3.15 -3.71
C PRO A 40 31.23 3.77 -4.57
N ILE A 41 31.65 4.60 -5.54
CA ILE A 41 30.80 5.51 -6.32
C ILE A 41 30.97 5.20 -7.83
N ILE A 42 29.94 5.47 -8.63
CA ILE A 42 29.96 5.31 -10.10
C ILE A 42 31.06 6.22 -10.71
N PRO A 43 31.83 5.78 -11.71
CA PRO A 43 32.85 6.62 -12.33
C PRO A 43 32.23 7.73 -13.21
N LEU A 44 32.66 8.97 -12.98
CA LEU A 44 32.49 10.09 -13.91
C LEU A 44 33.49 9.94 -15.07
N VAL A 45 33.32 10.66 -16.19
CA VAL A 45 34.27 10.64 -17.32
C VAL A 45 34.76 12.06 -17.62
N HIS A 46 36.07 12.19 -17.85
CA HIS A 46 36.74 13.46 -18.16
C HIS A 46 37.65 13.29 -19.39
N THR A 47 37.60 14.24 -20.33
CA THR A 47 38.45 14.24 -21.53
C THR A 47 39.65 15.17 -21.35
N VAL A 48 40.86 14.62 -21.41
CA VAL A 48 42.13 15.33 -21.17
C VAL A 48 42.35 16.49 -22.15
N GLN A 49 42.58 17.70 -21.63
CA GLN A 49 42.88 18.91 -22.41
C GLN A 49 44.39 19.17 -22.58
N GLU A 50 44.74 20.14 -23.43
CA GLU A 50 46.13 20.53 -23.67
C GLU A 50 46.79 21.10 -22.41
N GLY A 51 47.87 20.46 -21.97
CA GLY A 51 48.66 20.87 -20.80
C GLY A 51 48.21 20.27 -19.46
N GLU A 52 47.11 19.52 -19.42
CA GLU A 52 46.70 18.79 -18.22
C GLU A 52 47.58 17.55 -17.95
N ASN A 53 47.63 17.14 -16.69
CA ASN A 53 48.30 15.92 -16.23
C ASN A 53 47.48 15.28 -15.11
N LEU A 54 47.72 14.01 -14.80
CA LEU A 54 46.92 13.30 -13.79
C LEU A 54 46.91 13.97 -12.42
N THR A 55 47.98 14.65 -11.98
CA THR A 55 48.01 15.35 -10.69
C THR A 55 47.07 16.56 -10.68
N PHE A 56 46.97 17.29 -11.80
CA PHE A 56 46.01 18.37 -11.95
C PHE A 56 44.57 17.85 -11.99
N ILE A 57 44.31 16.85 -12.85
CA ILE A 57 42.97 16.25 -13.02
C ILE A 57 42.49 15.62 -11.70
N ALA A 58 43.35 14.88 -10.99
CA ALA A 58 43.03 14.27 -9.72
C ALA A 58 42.58 15.30 -8.67
N ASN A 59 43.34 16.39 -8.53
CA ASN A 59 43.00 17.48 -7.61
C ASN A 59 41.69 18.19 -8.00
N SER A 60 41.43 18.43 -9.29
CA SER A 60 40.19 19.05 -9.77
C SER A 60 38.92 18.25 -9.47
N TYR A 61 39.04 16.93 -9.29
CA TYR A 61 37.92 16.04 -8.93
C TYR A 61 37.99 15.50 -7.49
N GLY A 62 38.95 15.94 -6.67
CA GLY A 62 39.09 15.50 -5.28
C GLY A 62 39.53 14.03 -5.09
N VAL A 63 40.14 13.42 -6.12
CA VAL A 63 40.61 12.02 -6.13
C VAL A 63 42.14 11.93 -6.06
N THR A 64 42.70 10.72 -5.94
CA THR A 64 44.16 10.51 -6.01
C THR A 64 44.61 10.09 -7.42
N VAL A 65 45.84 10.47 -7.80
CA VAL A 65 46.49 10.05 -9.05
C VAL A 65 46.53 8.53 -9.18
N GLU A 66 46.81 7.83 -8.09
CA GLU A 66 46.91 6.37 -8.04
C GLU A 66 45.57 5.68 -8.31
N ALA A 67 44.46 6.20 -7.75
CA ALA A 67 43.12 5.72 -8.07
C ALA A 67 42.75 5.99 -9.54
N LEU A 68 43.15 7.15 -10.07
CA LEU A 68 42.94 7.56 -11.47
C LEU A 68 43.72 6.66 -12.45
N LEU A 69 44.96 6.29 -12.11
CA LEU A 69 45.75 5.30 -12.87
C LEU A 69 45.09 3.92 -12.84
N ALA A 70 44.72 3.44 -11.65
CA ALA A 70 44.18 2.11 -11.45
C ALA A 70 42.85 1.88 -12.17
N VAL A 71 41.90 2.82 -12.07
CA VAL A 71 40.57 2.66 -12.72
C VAL A 71 40.64 2.74 -14.25
N ASN A 72 41.69 3.34 -14.82
CA ASN A 72 41.92 3.43 -16.27
C ASN A 72 42.94 2.40 -16.81
N ASN A 73 43.44 1.48 -15.98
CA ASN A 73 44.53 0.55 -16.31
C ASN A 73 45.79 1.23 -16.89
N LEU A 74 46.09 2.46 -16.45
CA LEU A 74 47.28 3.21 -16.89
C LEU A 74 48.48 2.86 -16.01
N SER A 75 49.59 2.47 -16.63
CA SER A 75 50.81 2.02 -15.93
C SER A 75 51.87 3.10 -15.73
N ASN A 76 51.66 4.33 -16.21
CA ASN A 76 52.47 5.50 -15.89
C ASN A 76 51.64 6.80 -15.98
N ALA A 77 51.95 7.79 -15.14
CA ALA A 77 51.25 9.08 -15.10
C ALA A 77 51.60 10.01 -16.27
N ASP A 78 52.77 9.85 -16.89
CA ASP A 78 53.22 10.66 -18.03
C ASP A 78 52.59 10.22 -19.37
N ALA A 79 51.73 9.19 -19.37
CA ALA A 79 51.24 8.52 -20.58
C ALA A 79 49.89 9.06 -21.12
N LEU A 80 49.49 10.27 -20.74
CA LEU A 80 48.24 10.88 -21.23
C LEU A 80 48.37 11.45 -22.64
N SER A 81 47.34 11.26 -23.45
CA SER A 81 47.15 11.92 -24.74
C SER A 81 46.03 12.98 -24.65
N ILE A 82 46.19 14.10 -25.35
CA ILE A 82 45.12 15.11 -25.46
C ILE A 82 43.93 14.50 -26.20
N GLY A 83 42.72 14.68 -25.69
CA GLY A 83 41.51 14.03 -26.19
C GLY A 83 41.27 12.61 -25.66
N GLN A 84 42.14 12.08 -24.79
CA GLN A 84 41.92 10.81 -24.11
C GLN A 84 40.82 10.95 -23.05
N GLU A 85 39.88 10.01 -23.00
CA GLU A 85 38.90 9.91 -21.92
C GLU A 85 39.49 9.14 -20.73
N LEU A 86 39.21 9.65 -19.53
CA LEU A 86 39.60 9.07 -18.25
C LEU A 86 38.37 8.91 -17.35
N LEU A 87 38.20 7.70 -16.81
CA LEU A 87 37.28 7.42 -15.73
C LEU A 87 37.79 8.10 -14.44
N ILE A 88 36.95 8.93 -13.84
CA ILE A 88 37.17 9.63 -12.58
C ILE A 88 36.45 8.87 -11.45
N PRO A 89 37.17 8.29 -10.48
CA PRO A 89 36.57 7.43 -9.45
C PRO A 89 35.91 8.26 -8.33
N GLY A 90 34.65 8.65 -8.50
CA GLY A 90 33.91 9.44 -7.49
C GLY A 90 32.68 10.20 -7.96
N GLY A 91 32.01 9.79 -9.04
CA GLY A 91 31.00 10.60 -9.74
C GLY A 91 29.60 10.60 -9.12
N GLU A 92 29.08 11.78 -8.80
CA GLU A 92 27.63 12.00 -8.73
C GLU A 92 27.06 12.11 -10.15
N GLY A 93 26.09 11.25 -10.49
CA GLY A 93 25.13 11.56 -11.56
C GLY A 93 24.01 12.45 -11.01
N GLU A 94 23.26 13.15 -11.87
CA GLU A 94 22.18 14.03 -11.43
C GLU A 94 21.19 13.29 -10.51
N ALA A 95 21.19 13.67 -9.23
CA ALA A 95 20.38 13.05 -8.20
C ALA A 95 18.94 13.56 -8.31
N VAL A 96 18.04 12.72 -8.82
CA VAL A 96 16.67 13.12 -9.14
C VAL A 96 15.82 13.11 -7.87
N VAL A 97 15.45 14.29 -7.39
CA VAL A 97 14.49 14.45 -6.30
C VAL A 97 13.10 14.04 -6.79
N THR A 98 12.54 13.00 -6.19
CA THR A 98 11.22 12.45 -6.52
C THR A 98 10.36 12.31 -5.26
N ALA A 99 9.05 12.21 -5.42
CA ALA A 99 8.11 12.01 -4.32
C ALA A 99 7.57 10.57 -4.34
N HIS A 100 7.97 9.76 -3.36
CA HIS A 100 7.43 8.41 -3.18
C HIS A 100 6.24 8.45 -2.22
N THR A 101 5.09 7.94 -2.63
CA THR A 101 3.93 7.76 -1.75
C THR A 101 4.02 6.41 -1.05
N VAL A 102 4.21 6.42 0.27
CA VAL A 102 4.32 5.23 1.12
C VAL A 102 3.11 4.30 0.91
N GLN A 103 3.41 3.05 0.57
CA GLN A 103 2.45 1.98 0.35
C GLN A 103 2.29 1.11 1.61
N ALA A 104 1.32 0.20 1.60
CA ALA A 104 1.21 -0.83 2.62
C ALA A 104 2.48 -1.69 2.62
N GLY A 105 3.12 -1.85 3.77
CA GLY A 105 4.33 -2.67 3.90
C GLY A 105 5.66 -2.01 3.48
N ASP A 106 5.67 -0.75 3.06
CA ASP A 106 6.92 -0.03 2.76
C ASP A 106 7.80 0.13 4.02
N THR A 107 9.10 -0.14 3.85
CA THR A 107 10.14 0.20 4.83
C THR A 107 11.12 1.22 4.26
N LEU A 108 11.82 1.97 5.12
CA LEU A 108 12.90 2.85 4.69
C LEU A 108 14.03 2.10 3.95
N ALA A 109 14.25 0.82 4.27
CA ALA A 109 15.19 -0.05 3.55
C ALA A 109 14.70 -0.40 2.14
N HIS A 110 13.42 -0.75 2.00
CA HIS A 110 12.83 -1.03 0.68
C HIS A 110 12.85 0.19 -0.24
N ILE A 111 12.40 1.35 0.25
CA ILE A 111 12.38 2.60 -0.51
C ILE A 111 13.82 3.03 -0.87
N ALA A 112 14.78 2.85 0.05
CA ALA A 112 16.19 3.09 -0.24
C ALA A 112 16.71 2.23 -1.40
N ALA A 113 16.36 0.94 -1.41
CA ALA A 113 16.73 0.03 -2.48
C ALA A 113 16.03 0.34 -3.83
N LEU A 114 14.76 0.78 -3.82
CA LEU A 114 14.03 1.20 -5.03
C LEU A 114 14.70 2.39 -5.73
N PHE A 115 15.20 3.38 -4.98
CA PHE A 115 15.71 4.63 -5.53
C PHE A 115 17.24 4.76 -5.54
N ASN A 116 17.97 3.68 -5.24
CA ASN A 116 19.44 3.64 -5.10
C ASN A 116 19.98 4.69 -4.12
N THR A 117 19.40 4.76 -2.92
CA THR A 117 19.72 5.72 -1.86
C THR A 117 19.88 4.96 -0.53
N THR A 118 19.89 5.65 0.61
CA THR A 118 20.01 5.01 1.95
C THR A 118 18.83 5.36 2.85
N PRO A 119 18.50 4.52 3.85
CA PRO A 119 17.49 4.85 4.85
C PRO A 119 17.77 6.18 5.56
N ASP A 120 19.05 6.48 5.85
CA ASP A 120 19.45 7.71 6.54
C ASP A 120 19.31 8.95 5.64
N GLU A 121 19.58 8.83 4.33
CA GLU A 121 19.35 9.90 3.35
C GLU A 121 17.85 10.23 3.23
N ILE A 122 16.98 9.21 3.16
CA ILE A 122 15.53 9.40 3.21
C ILE A 122 15.10 10.02 4.55
N MET A 123 15.63 9.55 5.67
CA MET A 123 15.33 10.11 7.00
C MET A 123 15.74 11.57 7.12
N ALA A 124 16.95 11.92 6.68
CA ALA A 124 17.47 13.30 6.73
C ALA A 124 16.63 14.24 5.86
N THR A 125 16.30 13.82 4.62
CA THR A 125 15.47 14.59 3.69
C THR A 125 14.06 14.83 4.25
N ASN A 126 13.48 13.85 4.94
CA ASN A 126 12.12 13.91 5.49
C ASN A 126 12.04 14.23 6.99
N ARG A 127 13.17 14.57 7.63
CA ARG A 127 13.30 14.88 9.07
C ARG A 127 12.75 13.81 10.01
N LEU A 128 12.88 12.54 9.63
CA LEU A 128 12.42 11.39 10.43
C LEU A 128 13.41 11.10 11.56
N LEU A 129 12.89 10.86 12.77
CA LEU A 129 13.71 10.81 13.99
C LEU A 129 14.45 9.50 14.24
N ASN A 130 14.05 8.38 13.62
CA ASN A 130 14.72 7.09 13.73
C ASN A 130 14.34 6.13 12.58
N ARG A 131 15.15 5.08 12.35
CA ARG A 131 14.93 4.06 11.29
C ARG A 131 13.70 3.16 11.50
N MET A 132 13.10 3.17 12.69
CA MET A 132 11.87 2.44 13.02
C MET A 132 10.64 3.36 13.06
N ALA A 133 10.73 4.57 12.50
CA ALA A 133 9.58 5.45 12.34
C ALA A 133 8.52 4.78 11.44
N SER A 134 7.35 4.50 12.02
CA SER A 134 6.23 3.89 11.31
C SER A 134 5.82 4.73 10.10
N LEU A 135 6.13 4.24 8.90
CA LEU A 135 5.76 4.92 7.66
C LEU A 135 4.24 4.80 7.45
N ALA A 136 3.56 5.94 7.47
CA ALA A 136 2.12 5.99 7.37
C ALA A 136 1.68 5.82 5.91
N ILE A 137 0.68 4.96 5.64
CA ILE A 137 0.18 4.77 4.27
C ILE A 137 -0.30 6.12 3.70
N GLY A 138 0.07 6.41 2.46
CA GLY A 138 -0.22 7.68 1.79
C GLY A 138 0.72 8.84 2.15
N GLN A 139 1.67 8.64 3.06
CA GLN A 139 2.69 9.65 3.37
C GLN A 139 3.58 9.92 2.14
N PRO A 140 3.70 11.17 1.67
CA PRO A 140 4.73 11.52 0.71
C PRO A 140 6.09 11.56 1.42
N LEU A 141 7.06 10.83 0.87
CA LEU A 141 8.47 10.96 1.21
C LEU A 141 9.21 11.56 0.02
N THR A 142 9.94 12.64 0.25
CA THR A 142 10.91 13.17 -0.70
C THR A 142 12.11 12.23 -0.72
N VAL A 143 12.40 11.62 -1.87
CA VAL A 143 13.49 10.67 -2.05
C VAL A 143 14.49 11.21 -3.06
N VAL A 144 15.77 11.15 -2.73
CA VAL A 144 16.88 11.56 -3.61
C VAL A 144 17.32 10.34 -4.40
N SER A 145 16.88 10.19 -5.65
CA SER A 145 17.24 9.00 -6.43
C SER A 145 18.60 9.14 -7.10
N ARG A 146 19.53 8.26 -6.75
CA ARG A 146 20.86 8.15 -7.38
C ARG A 146 20.85 7.15 -8.55
N THR A 147 19.72 7.07 -9.27
CA THR A 147 19.53 6.21 -10.46
C THR A 147 19.60 6.98 -11.78
N GLY A 148 19.68 8.31 -11.73
CA GLY A 148 19.48 9.19 -12.89
C GLY A 148 18.04 9.25 -13.40
N SER A 149 17.06 8.75 -12.62
CA SER A 149 15.65 8.74 -12.97
C SER A 149 14.75 9.02 -11.77
N ALA A 150 13.58 9.61 -12.02
CA ALA A 150 12.52 9.74 -11.01
C ALA A 150 11.75 8.41 -10.78
N GLN A 151 11.95 7.41 -11.65
CA GLN A 151 11.29 6.11 -11.58
C GLN A 151 12.06 5.15 -10.66
N PRO A 152 11.38 4.39 -9.78
CA PRO A 152 12.04 3.38 -8.95
C PRO A 152 12.59 2.24 -9.82
N GLN A 153 13.81 1.80 -9.50
CA GLN A 153 14.36 0.56 -10.02
C GLN A 153 13.70 -0.61 -9.27
N PRO A 154 13.17 -1.63 -9.96
CA PRO A 154 12.47 -2.71 -9.29
C PRO A 154 13.43 -3.52 -8.42
N VAL A 155 13.12 -3.62 -7.12
CA VAL A 155 13.80 -4.53 -6.18
C VAL A 155 13.37 -5.95 -6.51
N THR A 156 13.97 -6.54 -7.55
CA THR A 156 13.60 -7.87 -8.01
C THR A 156 14.25 -8.97 -7.17
N GLY A 157 13.52 -10.04 -6.91
CA GLY A 157 14.02 -11.24 -6.25
C GLY A 157 12.92 -12.13 -5.66
N THR A 158 13.35 -13.24 -5.08
CA THR A 158 12.51 -14.10 -4.22
C THR A 158 13.10 -14.05 -2.82
N PRO A 159 12.30 -13.78 -1.76
CA PRO A 159 12.82 -13.83 -0.41
C PRO A 159 12.96 -15.29 0.05
N HIS A 160 14.07 -15.58 0.72
CA HIS A 160 14.39 -16.88 1.31
C HIS A 160 14.77 -16.67 2.78
N VAL A 161 14.35 -17.57 3.68
CA VAL A 161 14.73 -17.54 5.10
C VAL A 161 15.63 -18.73 5.38
N VAL A 162 16.88 -18.45 5.75
CA VAL A 162 17.92 -19.46 6.02
C VAL A 162 17.44 -20.43 7.10
N ALA A 163 17.38 -21.71 6.76
CA ALA A 163 17.06 -22.79 7.68
C ALA A 163 18.30 -23.28 8.45
N THR A 164 18.07 -24.05 9.52
CA THR A 164 19.15 -24.61 10.34
C THR A 164 20.01 -25.58 9.54
N GLY A 165 21.30 -25.24 9.36
CA GLY A 165 22.26 -26.06 8.62
C GLY A 165 22.44 -25.66 7.15
N GLU A 166 21.70 -24.67 6.65
CA GLU A 166 21.94 -24.12 5.32
C GLU A 166 23.19 -23.23 5.27
N SER A 167 23.76 -23.14 4.07
CA SER A 167 24.89 -22.29 3.74
C SER A 167 24.60 -21.54 2.45
N LEU A 168 25.32 -20.45 2.18
CA LEU A 168 25.11 -19.69 0.94
C LEU A 168 25.36 -20.54 -0.32
N LEU A 169 26.13 -21.64 -0.22
CA LEU A 169 26.33 -22.61 -1.28
C LEU A 169 25.12 -23.53 -1.51
N THR A 170 24.46 -24.02 -0.45
CA THR A 170 23.28 -24.87 -0.60
C THR A 170 22.08 -24.08 -1.11
N ILE A 171 21.95 -22.82 -0.64
CA ILE A 171 20.91 -21.88 -1.10
C ILE A 171 21.17 -21.48 -2.55
N ALA A 172 22.40 -21.14 -2.92
CA ALA A 172 22.77 -20.88 -4.32
C ALA A 172 22.41 -22.05 -5.25
N ALA A 173 22.69 -23.29 -4.82
CA ALA A 173 22.31 -24.49 -5.57
C ALA A 173 20.78 -24.66 -5.72
N GLN A 174 20.00 -24.39 -4.66
CA GLN A 174 18.53 -24.44 -4.70
C GLN A 174 17.95 -23.51 -5.78
N TYR A 175 18.42 -22.26 -5.83
CA TYR A 175 17.91 -21.25 -6.76
C TYR A 175 18.63 -21.22 -8.12
N ARG A 176 19.65 -22.06 -8.31
CA ARG A 176 20.50 -22.16 -9.52
C ARG A 176 21.25 -20.86 -9.84
N LEU A 177 21.81 -20.24 -8.80
CA LEU A 177 22.68 -19.07 -8.84
C LEU A 177 24.07 -19.42 -8.30
N SER A 178 25.01 -18.47 -8.33
CA SER A 178 26.24 -18.54 -7.53
C SER A 178 26.04 -17.94 -6.12
N PRO A 179 26.88 -18.32 -5.14
CA PRO A 179 26.89 -17.67 -3.83
C PRO A 179 27.21 -16.17 -3.91
N ALA A 180 28.01 -15.75 -4.90
CA ALA A 180 28.41 -14.35 -5.08
C ALA A 180 27.24 -13.46 -5.52
N GLU A 181 26.34 -13.95 -6.38
CA GLU A 181 25.14 -13.20 -6.80
C GLU A 181 24.17 -12.98 -5.64
N ILE A 182 23.95 -14.01 -4.81
CA ILE A 182 23.12 -13.87 -3.60
C ILE A 182 23.82 -12.98 -2.57
N ALA A 183 25.13 -13.12 -2.36
CA ALA A 183 25.88 -12.23 -1.47
C ALA A 183 25.75 -10.76 -1.89
N PHE A 184 25.97 -10.47 -3.18
CA PHE A 184 25.89 -9.12 -3.73
C PHE A 184 24.49 -8.51 -3.55
N ALA A 185 23.42 -9.25 -3.88
CA ALA A 185 22.05 -8.77 -3.72
C ALA A 185 21.60 -8.58 -2.25
N ASN A 186 22.41 -8.99 -1.28
CA ASN A 186 22.18 -8.86 0.16
C ASN A 186 23.27 -8.06 0.89
N GLY A 187 24.22 -7.46 0.17
CA GLY A 187 25.33 -6.72 0.77
C GLY A 187 26.27 -7.57 1.67
N LEU A 188 26.29 -8.89 1.51
CA LEU A 188 27.11 -9.78 2.34
C LEU A 188 28.58 -9.67 1.94
N VAL A 189 29.44 -9.43 2.94
CA VAL A 189 30.90 -9.37 2.78
C VAL A 189 31.50 -10.75 3.05
N TYR A 190 32.57 -11.10 2.33
CA TYR A 190 33.28 -12.37 2.54
C TYR A 190 34.14 -12.33 3.83
N PRO A 191 34.17 -13.40 4.65
CA PRO A 191 33.43 -14.65 4.52
C PRO A 191 31.93 -14.49 4.84
N TYR A 192 31.08 -15.06 3.97
CA TYR A 192 29.64 -14.88 4.04
C TYR A 192 29.02 -15.68 5.20
N TYR A 193 28.94 -15.06 6.38
CA TYR A 193 28.23 -15.64 7.51
C TYR A 193 26.72 -15.64 7.27
N LEU A 194 26.11 -16.81 7.45
CA LEU A 194 24.66 -16.96 7.54
C LEU A 194 24.25 -17.45 8.93
N PHE A 195 23.07 -17.04 9.39
CA PHE A 195 22.46 -17.55 10.61
C PHE A 195 21.00 -18.00 10.36
N PRO A 196 20.49 -19.04 11.06
CA PRO A 196 19.11 -19.48 10.86
C PRO A 196 18.10 -18.38 11.21
N GLY A 197 17.11 -18.16 10.35
CA GLY A 197 16.19 -17.02 10.41
C GLY A 197 16.66 -15.77 9.66
N GLN A 198 17.90 -15.73 9.16
CA GLN A 198 18.33 -14.63 8.29
C GLN A 198 17.52 -14.64 6.98
N ARG A 199 17.05 -13.47 6.58
CA ARG A 199 16.39 -13.28 5.28
C ARG A 199 17.42 -12.95 4.20
N LEU A 200 17.27 -13.58 3.04
CA LEU A 200 18.05 -13.32 1.84
C LEU A 200 17.12 -12.99 0.67
N ARG A 201 17.37 -11.86 0.00
CA ARG A 201 16.89 -11.56 -1.35
C ARG A 201 17.65 -12.43 -2.35
N ILE A 202 17.03 -13.48 -2.86
CA ILE A 202 17.55 -14.23 -3.99
C ILE A 202 17.34 -13.41 -5.27
N PRO A 203 18.36 -13.13 -6.10
CA PRO A 203 18.20 -12.49 -7.40
C PRO A 203 17.13 -13.16 -8.28
N GLY A 204 16.35 -12.35 -9.01
CA GLY A 204 15.26 -12.85 -9.86
C GLY A 204 14.58 -11.73 -10.65
N THR A 205 13.37 -12.01 -11.16
CA THR A 205 12.57 -11.05 -11.96
C THR A 205 11.26 -10.61 -11.30
N ALA A 206 10.75 -11.34 -10.31
CA ALA A 206 9.59 -10.92 -9.52
C ALA A 206 9.95 -9.70 -8.66
N VAL A 207 9.08 -8.68 -8.58
CA VAL A 207 9.31 -7.51 -7.72
C VAL A 207 8.91 -7.85 -6.27
N TYR A 208 9.75 -7.46 -5.30
CA TYR A 208 9.58 -7.81 -3.89
C TYR A 208 9.78 -6.57 -2.98
N HIS A 209 8.94 -6.46 -1.94
CA HIS A 209 8.94 -5.36 -0.97
C HIS A 209 9.65 -5.78 0.31
N ASP A 210 10.68 -5.04 0.74
CA ASP A 210 11.52 -5.48 1.86
C ASP A 210 10.88 -5.21 3.24
N LEU A 211 10.03 -6.16 3.62
CA LEU A 211 9.24 -6.19 4.84
C LEU A 211 10.05 -6.71 6.04
N PRO A 212 9.76 -6.25 7.28
CA PRO A 212 10.41 -6.76 8.48
C PRO A 212 10.09 -8.25 8.72
N GLY A 213 10.99 -8.97 9.37
CA GLY A 213 10.82 -10.40 9.67
C GLY A 213 10.60 -11.23 8.41
N GLU A 214 9.59 -12.10 8.43
CA GLU A 214 9.33 -13.12 7.40
C GLU A 214 8.13 -12.82 6.48
N TRP A 215 7.48 -11.66 6.60
CA TRP A 215 6.34 -11.26 5.75
C TRP A 215 6.76 -11.11 4.28
N VAL A 216 6.08 -11.74 3.34
CA VAL A 216 6.34 -11.63 1.88
C VAL A 216 5.58 -10.46 1.27
N GLN A 217 4.33 -10.24 1.69
CA GLN A 217 3.49 -9.15 1.26
C GLN A 217 2.50 -8.78 2.37
N VAL A 218 2.25 -7.48 2.54
CA VAL A 218 1.12 -6.93 3.31
C VAL A 218 0.46 -5.88 2.43
N ARG A 219 -0.80 -6.08 2.03
CA ARG A 219 -1.51 -5.26 1.04
C ARG A 219 -2.88 -4.86 1.57
N VAL A 220 -3.05 -3.56 1.82
CA VAL A 220 -4.32 -2.96 2.27
C VAL A 220 -5.01 -2.28 1.07
N ARG A 221 -6.31 -2.54 0.86
CA ARG A 221 -7.11 -1.93 -0.23
C ARG A 221 -8.53 -1.58 0.27
N PRO A 222 -9.03 -0.34 0.09
CA PRO A 222 -8.30 0.84 -0.39
C PRO A 222 -7.24 1.32 0.60
N LEU A 223 -6.30 2.16 0.15
CA LEU A 223 -5.23 2.73 1.00
C LEU A 223 -5.75 3.91 1.84
N SER A 224 -6.73 4.65 1.31
CA SER A 224 -7.40 5.74 2.01
C SER A 224 -8.73 5.24 2.55
N LEU A 225 -8.79 4.93 3.85
CA LEU A 225 -10.03 4.51 4.51
C LEU A 225 -10.87 5.71 4.92
N GLN A 226 -12.18 5.53 4.91
CA GLN A 226 -13.16 6.51 5.40
C GLN A 226 -14.20 5.80 6.28
N GLN A 227 -14.95 6.54 7.09
CA GLN A 227 -16.09 6.02 7.85
C GLN A 227 -17.06 5.26 6.93
N GLY A 228 -17.48 4.06 7.30
CA GLY A 228 -18.31 3.19 6.45
C GLY A 228 -17.57 2.41 5.35
N SER A 229 -16.25 2.48 5.25
CA SER A 229 -15.51 1.75 4.21
C SER A 229 -15.31 0.27 4.55
N THR A 230 -15.46 -0.60 3.56
CA THR A 230 -14.80 -1.92 3.54
C THR A 230 -13.30 -1.75 3.29
N VAL A 231 -12.49 -2.55 3.98
CA VAL A 231 -11.07 -2.75 3.69
C VAL A 231 -10.74 -4.24 3.54
N SER A 232 -9.94 -4.55 2.50
CA SER A 232 -9.29 -5.85 2.33
C SER A 232 -7.83 -5.76 2.74
N ILE A 233 -7.38 -6.75 3.51
CA ILE A 233 -6.03 -6.88 4.05
C ILE A 233 -5.50 -8.24 3.62
N TYR A 234 -4.75 -8.27 2.52
CA TYR A 234 -4.04 -9.47 2.08
C TYR A 234 -2.67 -9.56 2.75
N VAL A 235 -2.31 -10.75 3.23
CA VAL A 235 -1.03 -11.03 3.87
C VAL A 235 -0.42 -12.34 3.38
N GLN A 236 0.90 -12.37 3.28
CA GLN A 236 1.69 -13.56 2.96
C GLN A 236 2.95 -13.58 3.82
N ASN A 237 3.40 -14.76 4.25
CA ASN A 237 4.57 -14.95 5.12
C ASN A 237 5.38 -16.18 4.65
N LEU A 238 6.68 -16.21 4.96
CA LEU A 238 7.55 -17.38 4.69
C LEU A 238 7.52 -18.43 5.81
N LEU A 239 7.03 -18.06 6.99
CA LEU A 239 6.73 -19.00 8.06
C LEU A 239 5.42 -19.73 7.79
N ASP A 240 5.34 -20.95 8.32
CA ASP A 240 4.12 -21.75 8.35
C ASP A 240 3.09 -21.20 9.35
N GLY A 241 1.88 -21.76 9.30
CA GLY A 241 0.79 -21.40 10.21
C GLY A 241 -0.17 -20.35 9.65
N ALA A 242 -0.94 -19.74 10.55
CA ALA A 242 -2.01 -18.79 10.21
C ALA A 242 -1.70 -17.37 10.74
N PRO A 243 -2.11 -16.32 10.01
CA PRO A 243 -2.06 -14.94 10.50
C PRO A 243 -3.11 -14.69 11.59
N SER A 244 -2.86 -13.64 12.36
CA SER A 244 -3.78 -13.04 13.32
C SER A 244 -3.59 -11.53 13.34
N GLY A 245 -4.60 -10.75 13.64
CA GLY A 245 -4.43 -9.29 13.72
C GLY A 245 -5.66 -8.53 14.15
N SER A 246 -5.52 -7.20 14.17
CA SER A 246 -6.60 -6.26 14.46
C SER A 246 -6.42 -4.95 13.70
N LEU A 247 -7.50 -4.29 13.34
CA LEU A 247 -7.52 -2.90 12.86
C LEU A 247 -8.51 -2.10 13.71
N ALA A 248 -8.10 -0.90 14.17
CA ALA A 248 -8.91 -0.06 15.06
C ALA A 248 -9.44 -0.79 16.33
N GLY A 249 -8.70 -1.81 16.79
CA GLY A 249 -9.09 -2.68 17.92
C GLY A 249 -10.02 -3.84 17.54
N GLN A 250 -10.63 -3.83 16.35
CA GLN A 250 -11.47 -4.94 15.88
C GLN A 250 -10.60 -6.10 15.38
N PRO A 251 -10.88 -7.36 15.76
CA PRO A 251 -10.11 -8.53 15.34
C PRO A 251 -10.33 -8.84 13.86
N LEU A 252 -9.27 -9.22 13.16
CA LEU A 252 -9.31 -9.61 11.73
C LEU A 252 -9.49 -11.12 11.58
N ARG A 253 -10.59 -11.55 10.95
CA ARG A 253 -10.78 -12.94 10.50
C ARG A 253 -10.08 -13.13 9.16
N PHE A 254 -9.06 -13.98 9.15
CA PHE A 254 -8.29 -14.33 7.95
C PHE A 254 -8.75 -15.66 7.34
N PHE A 255 -8.79 -15.70 6.02
CA PHE A 255 -9.17 -16.85 5.20
C PHE A 255 -8.06 -17.15 4.18
N PRO A 256 -7.77 -18.42 3.82
CA PRO A 256 -6.77 -18.73 2.79
C PRO A 256 -7.14 -18.14 1.43
N TYR A 257 -6.21 -17.42 0.78
CA TYR A 257 -6.44 -16.74 -0.49
C TYR A 257 -5.15 -16.69 -1.33
N GLU A 258 -5.23 -17.08 -2.61
CA GLU A 258 -4.09 -17.21 -3.53
C GLU A 258 -2.91 -18.00 -2.93
N GLN A 259 -1.81 -17.31 -2.58
CA GLN A 259 -0.60 -17.90 -1.96
C GLN A 259 -0.42 -17.48 -0.48
N GLY A 260 -1.46 -16.91 0.13
CA GLY A 260 -1.43 -16.35 1.47
C GLY A 260 -2.84 -16.34 2.07
N TYR A 261 -3.22 -15.22 2.68
CA TYR A 261 -4.49 -15.06 3.36
C TYR A 261 -5.09 -13.67 3.11
N VAL A 262 -6.41 -13.56 3.11
CA VAL A 262 -7.14 -12.29 3.10
C VAL A 262 -7.99 -12.15 4.35
N ALA A 263 -8.06 -10.94 4.92
CA ALA A 263 -9.11 -10.54 5.84
C ALA A 263 -9.91 -9.38 5.23
N LEU A 264 -11.23 -9.39 5.45
CA LEU A 264 -12.12 -8.28 5.12
C LEU A 264 -12.63 -7.67 6.43
N ALA A 265 -12.61 -6.35 6.54
CA ALA A 265 -13.14 -5.64 7.70
C ALA A 265 -13.99 -4.44 7.27
N GLY A 266 -15.08 -4.19 7.99
CA GLY A 266 -15.82 -2.94 7.90
C GLY A 266 -15.27 -1.89 8.86
N ILE A 267 -15.19 -0.65 8.40
CA ILE A 267 -15.01 0.54 9.24
C ILE A 267 -16.40 1.09 9.51
N ASP A 268 -16.85 1.11 10.76
CA ASP A 268 -18.20 1.59 11.12
C ASP A 268 -18.37 3.09 10.82
N ALA A 269 -19.59 3.55 10.53
CA ALA A 269 -19.88 4.96 10.27
C ALA A 269 -19.57 5.89 11.45
N PHE A 270 -19.70 5.39 12.69
CA PHE A 270 -19.35 6.09 13.93
C PHE A 270 -17.90 5.86 14.38
N THR A 271 -17.04 5.26 13.55
CA THR A 271 -15.59 5.22 13.81
C THR A 271 -15.05 6.66 13.83
N GLU A 272 -14.45 7.11 14.93
CA GLU A 272 -13.90 8.47 15.03
C GLU A 272 -12.79 8.71 13.97
N PRO A 273 -12.78 9.84 13.23
CA PRO A 273 -11.74 10.12 12.26
C PRO A 273 -10.36 10.26 12.93
N GLY A 274 -9.36 9.50 12.47
CA GLY A 274 -8.10 9.39 13.19
C GLY A 274 -7.01 8.55 12.53
N ARG A 275 -6.01 8.18 13.34
CA ARG A 275 -4.95 7.22 13.01
C ARG A 275 -5.16 5.98 13.85
N TYR A 276 -5.14 4.82 13.19
CA TYR A 276 -5.37 3.53 13.81
C TYR A 276 -4.29 2.53 13.40
N THR A 277 -3.72 1.86 14.39
CA THR A 277 -2.75 0.79 14.17
C THR A 277 -3.43 -0.43 13.56
N LEU A 278 -3.05 -0.78 12.33
CA LEU A 278 -3.14 -2.16 11.85
C LEU A 278 -2.06 -2.96 12.57
N GLN A 279 -2.46 -3.99 13.30
CA GLN A 279 -1.56 -4.92 13.97
C GLN A 279 -1.69 -6.30 13.34
N LEU A 280 -0.57 -6.89 12.95
CA LEU A 280 -0.49 -8.19 12.30
C LEU A 280 0.57 -9.06 12.99
N ALA A 281 0.25 -10.33 13.16
CA ALA A 281 1.11 -11.39 13.69
C ALA A 281 0.66 -12.73 13.09
N GLY A 282 1.16 -13.84 13.61
CA GLY A 282 0.73 -15.18 13.23
C GLY A 282 1.49 -16.26 13.99
N SER A 283 1.07 -17.51 13.84
CA SER A 283 1.63 -18.64 14.58
C SER A 283 1.68 -19.91 13.75
N GLY A 284 2.90 -20.42 13.52
CA GLY A 284 3.18 -21.79 13.08
C GLY A 284 4.20 -22.45 14.01
N ASN A 285 5.14 -23.22 13.47
CA ASN A 285 6.27 -23.77 14.22
C ASN A 285 7.18 -22.67 14.82
N ARG A 286 7.11 -21.44 14.30
CA ARG A 286 7.62 -20.23 14.94
C ARG A 286 6.53 -19.15 14.98
N PRO A 287 6.49 -18.28 16.01
CA PRO A 287 5.65 -17.09 15.98
C PRO A 287 6.15 -16.15 14.87
N TRP A 288 5.23 -15.50 14.16
CA TRP A 288 5.60 -14.54 13.13
C TRP A 288 6.03 -13.22 13.78
N THR A 289 7.10 -12.61 13.26
CA THR A 289 7.55 -11.27 13.66
C THR A 289 6.38 -10.27 13.57
N PRO A 290 5.97 -9.59 14.66
CA PRO A 290 4.83 -8.66 14.59
C PRO A 290 5.08 -7.51 13.62
N PHE A 291 4.06 -7.18 12.82
CA PHE A 291 4.02 -6.03 11.91
C PHE A 291 2.97 -5.03 12.41
N GLN A 292 3.29 -3.75 12.37
CA GLN A 292 2.38 -2.67 12.76
C GLN A 292 2.49 -1.51 11.75
N GLN A 293 1.34 -0.95 11.33
CA GLN A 293 1.31 0.22 10.45
C GLN A 293 0.14 1.15 10.80
N GLU A 294 0.40 2.46 10.81
CA GLU A 294 -0.61 3.49 11.10
C GLU A 294 -1.45 3.85 9.87
N ILE A 295 -2.73 3.51 9.91
CA ILE A 295 -3.69 3.74 8.83
C ILE A 295 -4.55 4.96 9.15
N PRO A 296 -4.71 5.92 8.21
CA PRO A 296 -5.67 7.01 8.37
C PRO A 296 -7.09 6.52 8.08
N ILE A 297 -8.02 6.84 8.97
CA ILE A 297 -9.46 6.77 8.70
C ILE A 297 -9.97 8.21 8.66
N ALA A 298 -10.38 8.67 7.48
CA ALA A 298 -10.95 9.99 7.28
C ALA A 298 -12.45 10.02 7.60
N SER A 299 -13.00 11.21 7.86
CA SER A 299 -14.45 11.36 7.92
C SER A 299 -15.06 11.30 6.52
N SER A 300 -16.20 10.63 6.41
CA SER A 300 -17.03 10.63 5.19
C SER A 300 -17.99 11.82 5.11
N GLY A 301 -18.01 12.68 6.14
CA GLY A 301 -18.85 13.89 6.17
C GLY A 301 -20.34 13.61 6.33
N PHE A 302 -20.73 12.49 6.94
CA PHE A 302 -22.12 12.09 7.15
C PHE A 302 -22.93 13.16 7.89
N GLY A 303 -24.16 13.37 7.46
CA GLY A 303 -25.10 14.35 8.01
C GLY A 303 -26.06 13.75 9.02
N VAL A 304 -27.21 14.42 9.19
CA VAL A 304 -28.30 13.97 10.05
C VAL A 304 -29.61 14.08 9.28
N GLN A 305 -30.34 12.97 9.19
CA GLN A 305 -31.68 12.93 8.62
C GLN A 305 -32.74 13.04 9.73
N GLN A 306 -33.66 13.98 9.55
CA GLN A 306 -34.81 14.18 10.43
C GLN A 306 -36.02 13.45 9.84
N ILE A 307 -36.56 12.48 10.58
CA ILE A 307 -37.61 11.57 10.10
C ILE A 307 -38.85 11.75 10.98
N VAL A 308 -39.98 12.03 10.35
CA VAL A 308 -41.29 12.00 10.99
C VAL A 308 -41.95 10.67 10.64
N VAL A 309 -42.31 9.89 11.67
CA VAL A 309 -43.12 8.66 11.52
C VAL A 309 -44.49 8.86 12.18
N SER A 310 -45.49 8.13 11.68
CA SER A 310 -46.86 8.23 12.19
C SER A 310 -47.03 7.59 13.56
N GLU A 311 -48.14 7.88 14.23
CA GLU A 311 -48.38 7.45 15.62
C GLU A 311 -48.44 5.92 15.76
N GLU A 312 -48.92 5.23 14.72
CA GLU A 312 -48.96 3.76 14.65
C GLU A 312 -47.57 3.11 14.66
N LEU A 313 -46.53 3.83 14.22
CA LEU A 313 -45.14 3.36 14.17
C LEU A 313 -44.34 3.70 15.43
N ASN A 314 -44.88 4.51 16.36
CA ASN A 314 -44.16 4.90 17.59
C ASN A 314 -43.74 3.70 18.46
N ALA A 315 -44.50 2.60 18.45
CA ALA A 315 -44.14 1.37 19.17
C ALA A 315 -42.85 0.71 18.64
N LEU A 316 -42.51 0.94 17.37
CA LEU A 316 -41.26 0.47 16.75
C LEU A 316 -40.06 1.40 17.02
N LEU A 317 -40.27 2.52 17.72
CA LEU A 317 -39.19 3.41 18.17
C LEU A 317 -38.64 3.02 19.56
N ASP A 318 -39.21 2.01 20.23
CA ASP A 318 -38.68 1.52 21.51
C ASP A 318 -37.28 0.90 21.31
N PRO A 319 -36.22 1.41 21.99
CA PRO A 319 -34.87 0.86 21.90
C PRO A 319 -34.78 -0.64 22.24
N GLN A 320 -35.70 -1.19 23.04
CA GLN A 320 -35.75 -2.63 23.33
C GLN A 320 -36.11 -3.47 22.10
N VAL A 321 -37.01 -2.99 21.22
CA VAL A 321 -37.35 -3.69 19.97
C VAL A 321 -36.13 -3.75 19.06
N ARG A 322 -35.39 -2.64 18.95
CA ARG A 322 -34.13 -2.57 18.21
C ARG A 322 -33.07 -3.49 18.80
N GLN A 323 -32.81 -3.40 20.11
CA GLN A 323 -31.80 -4.20 20.79
C GLN A 323 -32.05 -5.71 20.64
N GLN A 324 -33.30 -6.16 20.73
CA GLN A 324 -33.65 -7.58 20.54
C GLN A 324 -33.46 -8.05 19.10
N GLU A 325 -33.84 -7.22 18.11
CA GLU A 325 -33.69 -7.54 16.70
C GLU A 325 -32.21 -7.54 16.26
N ASP A 326 -31.42 -6.59 16.75
CA ASP A 326 -30.00 -6.49 16.43
C ASP A 326 -29.19 -7.64 17.08
N ILE A 327 -29.45 -8.00 18.34
CA ILE A 327 -28.85 -9.19 19.00
C ILE A 327 -29.18 -10.49 18.24
N PHE A 328 -30.40 -10.61 17.71
CA PHE A 328 -30.79 -11.77 16.90
C PHE A 328 -30.03 -11.81 15.57
N LEU A 329 -29.87 -10.66 14.91
CA LEU A 329 -29.17 -10.54 13.63
C LEU A 329 -27.66 -10.74 13.76
N ASP A 330 -27.03 -10.27 14.84
CA ASP A 330 -25.60 -10.49 15.08
C ASP A 330 -25.25 -11.99 15.17
N ALA A 331 -26.15 -12.82 15.72
CA ALA A 331 -25.99 -14.27 15.72
C ALA A 331 -26.00 -14.89 14.29
N ILE A 332 -26.61 -14.21 13.32
CA ILE A 332 -26.60 -14.60 11.90
C ILE A 332 -25.34 -14.07 11.22
N TYR A 333 -25.03 -12.77 11.35
CA TYR A 333 -23.90 -12.12 10.68
C TYR A 333 -22.52 -12.69 11.08
N ASN A 334 -22.41 -13.35 12.23
CA ASN A 334 -21.18 -14.06 12.65
C ASN A 334 -20.96 -15.43 11.97
N GLN A 335 -21.92 -15.95 11.19
CA GLN A 335 -21.86 -17.27 10.55
C GLN A 335 -21.75 -17.16 9.03
N THR A 336 -20.54 -17.38 8.49
CA THR A 336 -20.19 -17.17 7.07
C THR A 336 -19.29 -18.30 6.54
N ALA A 337 -19.38 -18.58 5.24
CA ALA A 337 -18.50 -19.52 4.55
C ALA A 337 -17.04 -19.01 4.44
N ASP A 338 -16.07 -19.93 4.50
CA ASP A 338 -14.64 -19.60 4.44
C ASP A 338 -14.09 -19.36 3.00
N SER A 339 -14.97 -19.13 2.02
CA SER A 339 -14.63 -18.91 0.60
C SER A 339 -15.61 -17.93 -0.06
N PRO A 340 -15.17 -17.01 -0.94
CA PRO A 340 -16.05 -16.05 -1.59
C PRO A 340 -16.95 -16.71 -2.63
N ALA A 341 -18.20 -16.26 -2.73
CA ALA A 341 -19.18 -16.69 -3.73
C ALA A 341 -19.32 -15.73 -4.93
N TRP A 342 -18.71 -14.55 -4.85
CA TRP A 342 -18.73 -13.53 -5.91
C TRP A 342 -17.52 -13.66 -6.86
N ASP A 343 -17.64 -13.01 -8.02
CA ASP A 343 -16.53 -12.71 -8.92
C ASP A 343 -16.72 -11.28 -9.44
N GLY A 344 -15.64 -10.48 -9.44
CA GLY A 344 -15.67 -9.08 -9.84
C GLY A 344 -16.43 -8.14 -8.89
N LEU A 345 -17.38 -7.37 -9.47
CA LEU A 345 -18.17 -6.33 -8.80
C LEU A 345 -19.56 -6.85 -8.43
N PHE A 346 -20.13 -6.34 -7.34
CA PHE A 346 -21.54 -6.53 -7.05
C PHE A 346 -22.40 -5.72 -8.04
N GLN A 347 -23.58 -6.22 -8.37
CA GLN A 347 -24.60 -5.48 -9.12
C GLN A 347 -25.51 -4.70 -8.16
N PHE A 348 -26.21 -3.68 -8.65
CA PHE A 348 -27.30 -3.09 -7.87
C PHE A 348 -28.45 -4.11 -7.72
N PRO A 349 -29.09 -4.21 -6.54
CA PRO A 349 -30.21 -5.12 -6.31
C PRO A 349 -31.54 -4.67 -6.93
N VAL A 350 -31.53 -3.59 -7.71
CA VAL A 350 -32.67 -3.01 -8.43
C VAL A 350 -32.26 -2.68 -9.85
N THR A 351 -33.17 -2.82 -10.82
CA THR A 351 -32.88 -2.57 -12.24
C THR A 351 -32.64 -1.09 -12.58
N THR A 352 -33.11 -0.18 -11.72
CA THR A 352 -33.00 1.27 -11.90
C THR A 352 -32.57 1.92 -10.58
N PRO A 353 -31.26 2.09 -10.33
CA PRO A 353 -30.75 2.54 -9.04
C PRO A 353 -30.95 4.05 -8.81
N VAL A 354 -32.17 4.43 -8.40
CA VAL A 354 -32.49 5.78 -7.95
C VAL A 354 -32.38 5.84 -6.43
N VAL A 355 -31.25 6.32 -5.92
CA VAL A 355 -31.00 6.47 -4.49
C VAL A 355 -31.88 7.58 -3.90
N THR A 356 -32.60 7.27 -2.82
CA THR A 356 -33.41 8.21 -2.04
C THR A 356 -32.76 8.61 -0.71
N ALA A 357 -31.90 7.76 -0.14
CA ALA A 357 -31.04 8.10 0.99
C ALA A 357 -29.73 7.29 0.93
N GLY A 358 -28.60 7.97 1.14
CA GLY A 358 -27.26 7.36 1.19
C GLY A 358 -26.92 6.77 2.56
N TYR A 359 -25.91 5.91 2.59
CA TYR A 359 -25.35 5.31 3.81
C TYR A 359 -24.76 6.36 4.77
N GLY A 360 -24.80 6.07 6.07
CA GLY A 360 -23.97 6.70 7.10
C GLY A 360 -24.57 7.92 7.80
N ASP A 361 -25.57 8.58 7.22
CA ASP A 361 -26.27 9.69 7.89
C ASP A 361 -26.90 9.25 9.22
N GLY A 362 -26.71 10.05 10.28
CA GLY A 362 -27.38 9.85 11.57
C GLY A 362 -28.89 9.98 11.43
N ARG A 363 -29.67 9.05 12.00
CA ARG A 363 -31.14 9.02 11.86
C ARG A 363 -31.80 9.50 13.17
N SER A 364 -32.53 10.62 13.11
CA SER A 364 -33.34 11.17 14.21
C SER A 364 -34.82 10.97 13.92
N TYR A 365 -35.55 10.28 14.82
CA TYR A 365 -36.97 9.99 14.67
C TYR A 365 -37.81 10.88 15.60
N ASN A 366 -38.80 11.59 15.03
CA ASN A 366 -39.72 12.47 15.75
C ASN A 366 -39.04 13.52 16.66
N GLY A 367 -37.80 13.92 16.32
CA GLY A 367 -36.97 14.85 17.10
C GLY A 367 -36.18 14.22 18.25
N GLY A 368 -36.12 12.90 18.32
CA GLY A 368 -35.33 12.14 19.31
C GLY A 368 -33.81 12.21 19.10
N PRO A 369 -33.03 11.54 19.97
CA PRO A 369 -31.57 11.53 19.89
C PRO A 369 -31.04 10.79 18.66
N ILE A 370 -29.82 11.11 18.25
CA ILE A 370 -29.13 10.47 17.13
C ILE A 370 -28.28 9.33 17.70
N GLU A 371 -28.90 8.18 17.91
CA GLU A 371 -28.26 6.99 18.51
C GLU A 371 -27.88 5.94 17.45
N ILE A 372 -28.37 6.08 16.21
CA ILE A 372 -28.08 5.19 15.08
C ILE A 372 -27.82 5.98 13.80
N PHE A 373 -27.15 5.34 12.85
CA PHE A 373 -26.96 5.84 11.49
C PHE A 373 -27.71 4.98 10.46
N HIS A 374 -27.70 5.42 9.21
CA HIS A 374 -28.25 4.67 8.10
C HIS A 374 -27.30 3.55 7.63
N THR A 375 -27.61 2.30 7.96
CA THR A 375 -26.70 1.15 7.71
C THR A 375 -26.63 0.68 6.25
N GLY A 376 -27.33 1.33 5.32
CA GLY A 376 -27.48 0.87 3.95
C GLY A 376 -27.80 2.00 2.96
N VAL A 377 -28.31 1.65 1.79
CA VAL A 377 -28.76 2.60 0.76
C VAL A 377 -30.24 2.35 0.47
N ASP A 378 -31.03 3.42 0.51
CA ASP A 378 -32.45 3.37 0.16
C ASP A 378 -32.61 3.65 -1.35
N PHE A 379 -33.33 2.79 -2.07
CA PHE A 379 -33.67 2.97 -3.48
C PHE A 379 -35.19 3.14 -3.67
N ALA A 380 -35.58 4.09 -4.52
CA ALA A 380 -36.97 4.30 -4.91
C ALA A 380 -37.54 3.07 -5.64
N GLY A 381 -38.67 2.55 -5.17
CA GLY A 381 -39.36 1.43 -5.80
C GLY A 381 -40.81 1.33 -5.37
N GLY A 382 -41.70 0.95 -6.29
CA GLY A 382 -43.08 0.61 -5.96
C GLY A 382 -43.18 -0.72 -5.20
N ILE A 383 -44.32 -0.94 -4.54
CA ILE A 383 -44.67 -2.27 -4.02
C ILE A 383 -44.72 -3.24 -5.20
N GLY A 384 -44.02 -4.37 -5.09
CA GLY A 384 -43.92 -5.37 -6.17
C GLY A 384 -42.71 -5.20 -7.10
N THR A 385 -41.88 -4.17 -6.95
CA THR A 385 -40.64 -4.03 -7.74
C THR A 385 -39.69 -5.21 -7.45
N PRO A 386 -39.22 -5.98 -8.45
CA PRO A 386 -38.32 -7.11 -8.20
C PRO A 386 -36.99 -6.69 -7.58
N ILE A 387 -36.59 -7.38 -6.52
CA ILE A 387 -35.31 -7.20 -5.82
C ILE A 387 -34.39 -8.38 -6.18
N LEU A 388 -33.16 -8.07 -6.56
CA LEU A 388 -32.22 -9.02 -7.17
C LEU A 388 -31.01 -9.30 -6.27
N ALA A 389 -30.47 -10.52 -6.35
CA ALA A 389 -29.19 -10.87 -5.73
C ALA A 389 -28.02 -10.15 -6.47
N PRO A 390 -27.17 -9.37 -5.76
CA PRO A 390 -26.12 -8.54 -6.34
C PRO A 390 -24.86 -9.34 -6.71
N ALA A 391 -24.71 -10.51 -6.10
CA ALA A 391 -23.69 -11.53 -6.35
C ALA A 391 -24.31 -12.91 -6.04
N ASN A 392 -23.63 -14.01 -6.39
CA ASN A 392 -24.04 -15.33 -5.91
C ASN A 392 -23.87 -15.42 -4.38
N GLY A 393 -24.68 -16.24 -3.72
CA GLY A 393 -24.61 -16.43 -2.27
C GLY A 393 -25.58 -17.50 -1.78
N VAL A 394 -25.70 -17.64 -0.47
CA VAL A 394 -26.66 -18.55 0.19
C VAL A 394 -27.57 -17.73 1.10
N VAL A 395 -28.89 -17.94 0.99
CA VAL A 395 -29.88 -17.33 1.88
C VAL A 395 -29.66 -17.86 3.29
N VAL A 396 -29.23 -17.00 4.21
CA VAL A 396 -29.09 -17.34 5.64
C VAL A 396 -30.32 -16.93 6.45
N PHE A 397 -31.12 -15.98 5.94
CA PHE A 397 -32.38 -15.57 6.56
C PHE A 397 -33.41 -15.14 5.51
N ALA A 398 -34.68 -15.48 5.75
CA ALA A 398 -35.84 -15.01 4.97
C ALA A 398 -37.10 -15.11 5.84
N ALA A 399 -37.42 -14.06 6.60
CA ALA A 399 -38.57 -14.00 7.51
C ALA A 399 -38.93 -12.55 7.89
N PRO A 400 -40.14 -12.29 8.44
CA PRO A 400 -40.50 -10.99 8.98
C PRO A 400 -39.75 -10.66 10.29
N LEU A 401 -39.32 -9.41 10.40
CA LEU A 401 -38.77 -8.75 11.58
C LEU A 401 -39.65 -7.53 11.94
N GLN A 402 -39.48 -6.96 13.15
CA GLN A 402 -40.36 -5.89 13.63
C GLN A 402 -39.99 -4.53 13.02
N LEU A 403 -38.71 -4.17 13.02
CA LEU A 403 -38.24 -2.90 12.46
C LEU A 403 -37.98 -3.05 10.96
N ARG A 404 -37.28 -4.11 10.57
CA ARG A 404 -36.87 -4.34 9.17
C ARG A 404 -37.98 -4.94 8.30
N GLY A 405 -39.11 -5.36 8.87
CA GLY A 405 -40.20 -5.98 8.11
C GLY A 405 -39.80 -7.31 7.48
N ASN A 406 -40.43 -7.70 6.38
CA ASN A 406 -40.00 -8.87 5.61
C ASN A 406 -38.55 -8.68 5.15
N THR A 407 -37.66 -9.56 5.61
CA THR A 407 -36.21 -9.40 5.48
C THR A 407 -35.58 -10.66 4.89
N VAL A 408 -34.78 -10.47 3.84
CA VAL A 408 -33.87 -11.50 3.28
C VAL A 408 -32.43 -11.12 3.62
N ILE A 409 -31.58 -12.11 3.92
CA ILE A 409 -30.14 -11.96 4.10
C ILE A 409 -29.41 -13.05 3.32
N LEU A 410 -28.38 -12.66 2.56
CA LEU A 410 -27.49 -13.57 1.83
C LEU A 410 -26.09 -13.55 2.46
N ASP A 411 -25.51 -14.73 2.72
CA ASP A 411 -24.07 -14.89 2.92
C ASP A 411 -23.39 -15.03 1.56
N HIS A 412 -22.35 -14.24 1.35
CA HIS A 412 -21.48 -14.31 0.17
C HIS A 412 -20.10 -14.92 0.50
N GLY A 413 -19.87 -15.31 1.75
CA GLY A 413 -18.59 -15.81 2.25
C GLY A 413 -17.63 -14.71 2.71
N LEU A 414 -16.54 -15.12 3.36
CA LEU A 414 -15.49 -14.24 3.93
C LEU A 414 -16.00 -13.20 4.97
N GLY A 415 -17.21 -13.39 5.51
CA GLY A 415 -17.89 -12.44 6.38
C GLY A 415 -18.71 -11.38 5.66
N VAL A 416 -18.84 -11.48 4.33
CA VAL A 416 -19.60 -10.53 3.50
C VAL A 416 -21.05 -10.97 3.42
N MET A 417 -21.96 -10.13 3.91
CA MET A 417 -23.40 -10.36 3.79
C MET A 417 -24.13 -9.16 3.18
N THR A 418 -25.23 -9.44 2.50
CA THR A 418 -26.18 -8.42 2.03
C THR A 418 -27.54 -8.66 2.68
N ALA A 419 -28.26 -7.59 2.98
CA ALA A 419 -29.62 -7.69 3.52
C ALA A 419 -30.61 -6.72 2.86
N TYR A 420 -31.86 -7.14 2.82
CA TYR A 420 -32.95 -6.52 2.05
C TYR A 420 -34.15 -6.34 2.97
N PHE A 421 -34.46 -5.11 3.35
CA PHE A 421 -35.53 -4.81 4.31
C PHE A 421 -36.79 -4.28 3.62
N HIS A 422 -37.86 -4.19 4.41
CA HIS A 422 -39.17 -3.61 4.07
C HIS A 422 -39.97 -4.33 2.98
N LEU A 423 -39.53 -5.51 2.53
CA LEU A 423 -40.08 -6.23 1.37
C LEU A 423 -41.60 -6.46 1.47
N SER A 424 -42.28 -6.52 0.32
CA SER A 424 -43.69 -6.96 0.26
C SER A 424 -43.81 -8.49 0.21
N GLU A 425 -42.87 -9.16 -0.43
CA GLU A 425 -42.83 -10.61 -0.61
C GLU A 425 -41.37 -11.11 -0.67
N MET A 426 -41.14 -12.36 -0.27
CA MET A 426 -39.83 -13.03 -0.29
C MET A 426 -39.96 -14.28 -1.18
N PHE A 427 -39.08 -14.41 -2.18
CA PHE A 427 -39.15 -15.49 -3.18
C PHE A 427 -38.24 -16.68 -2.86
N VAL A 428 -37.52 -16.64 -1.74
CA VAL A 428 -36.49 -17.62 -1.36
C VAL A 428 -36.58 -17.96 0.13
N THR A 429 -36.07 -19.14 0.51
CA THR A 429 -36.03 -19.64 1.90
C THR A 429 -34.59 -19.90 2.36
N PRO A 430 -34.30 -19.97 3.67
CA PRO A 430 -32.95 -20.25 4.16
C PRO A 430 -32.38 -21.56 3.61
N GLY A 431 -31.06 -21.58 3.36
CA GLY A 431 -30.35 -22.67 2.69
C GLY A 431 -30.43 -22.66 1.15
N THR A 432 -31.20 -21.75 0.55
CA THR A 432 -31.25 -21.61 -0.93
C THR A 432 -29.98 -20.95 -1.43
N ALA A 433 -29.26 -21.59 -2.35
CA ALA A 433 -28.21 -20.94 -3.13
C ALA A 433 -28.84 -20.06 -4.22
N VAL A 434 -28.33 -18.85 -4.40
CA VAL A 434 -28.80 -17.87 -5.41
C VAL A 434 -27.65 -17.41 -6.30
N THR A 435 -27.95 -17.06 -7.55
CA THR A 435 -26.97 -16.50 -8.50
C THR A 435 -27.13 -14.99 -8.70
N THR A 436 -26.09 -14.30 -9.11
CA THR A 436 -26.14 -12.88 -9.50
C THR A 436 -27.31 -12.58 -10.45
N GLY A 437 -28.09 -11.55 -10.16
CA GLY A 437 -29.28 -11.14 -10.93
C GLY A 437 -30.55 -11.94 -10.66
N GLN A 438 -30.52 -12.98 -9.81
CA GLN A 438 -31.71 -13.76 -9.46
C GLN A 438 -32.68 -12.94 -8.59
N PRO A 439 -34.00 -12.91 -8.90
CA PRO A 439 -34.99 -12.33 -8.01
C PRO A 439 -35.08 -13.08 -6.67
N ILE A 440 -34.97 -12.35 -5.57
CA ILE A 440 -35.02 -12.86 -4.18
C ILE A 440 -36.24 -12.38 -3.39
N GLY A 441 -36.91 -11.32 -3.86
CA GLY A 441 -38.13 -10.79 -3.26
C GLY A 441 -38.67 -9.60 -4.04
N ALA A 442 -39.64 -8.90 -3.45
CA ALA A 442 -40.25 -7.70 -4.01
C ALA A 442 -40.20 -6.52 -3.02
N GLY A 443 -39.90 -5.32 -3.52
CA GLY A 443 -39.88 -4.08 -2.74
C GLY A 443 -41.23 -3.79 -2.09
N GLY A 444 -41.22 -3.06 -0.97
CA GLY A 444 -42.40 -2.89 -0.13
C GLY A 444 -42.25 -1.75 0.87
N SER A 445 -43.07 -1.78 1.93
CA SER A 445 -43.05 -0.80 3.02
C SER A 445 -43.43 -1.46 4.36
N THR A 446 -42.92 -2.68 4.62
CA THR A 446 -43.19 -3.42 5.87
C THR A 446 -42.22 -3.01 6.99
N GLY A 447 -42.65 -3.13 8.25
CA GLY A 447 -41.84 -2.68 9.40
C GLY A 447 -41.83 -1.15 9.57
N LEU A 448 -40.74 -0.60 10.11
CA LEU A 448 -40.54 0.83 10.33
C LEU A 448 -40.16 1.52 9.01
N SER A 449 -41.17 1.89 8.21
CA SER A 449 -41.01 2.47 6.88
C SER A 449 -41.94 3.68 6.70
N THR A 450 -41.47 4.76 6.05
CA THR A 450 -42.28 5.95 5.74
C THR A 450 -42.96 5.88 4.37
N GLY A 451 -42.65 4.86 3.55
CA GLY A 451 -43.25 4.64 2.24
C GLY A 451 -42.45 3.61 1.41
N PRO A 452 -42.97 3.18 0.24
CA PRO A 452 -42.35 2.10 -0.54
C PRO A 452 -40.92 2.42 -1.01
N HIS A 453 -39.98 1.53 -0.66
CA HIS A 453 -38.58 1.56 -1.09
C HIS A 453 -37.93 0.17 -0.93
N LEU A 454 -36.69 0.01 -1.40
CA LEU A 454 -35.77 -1.01 -0.90
C LEU A 454 -34.75 -0.32 -0.01
N HIS A 455 -34.53 -0.83 1.21
CA HIS A 455 -33.28 -0.59 1.93
C HIS A 455 -32.33 -1.76 1.67
N TRP A 456 -31.10 -1.46 1.24
CA TRP A 456 -30.04 -2.44 1.00
C TRP A 456 -28.86 -2.22 1.96
N ASP A 457 -28.67 -3.15 2.89
CA ASP A 457 -27.57 -3.16 3.87
C ASP A 457 -26.46 -4.10 3.34
N VAL A 458 -25.19 -3.73 3.54
CA VAL A 458 -24.02 -4.57 3.25
C VAL A 458 -23.14 -4.60 4.49
N ARG A 459 -22.71 -5.80 4.89
CA ARG A 459 -21.95 -6.02 6.12
C ARG A 459 -20.70 -6.83 5.88
N VAL A 460 -19.65 -6.51 6.63
CA VAL A 460 -18.36 -7.19 6.57
C VAL A 460 -17.95 -7.55 7.99
N ASN A 461 -18.06 -8.85 8.32
CA ASN A 461 -17.93 -9.40 9.67
C ASN A 461 -18.82 -8.66 10.69
N GLY A 462 -20.11 -8.52 10.36
CA GLY A 462 -21.15 -7.88 11.18
C GLY A 462 -21.22 -6.35 11.08
N VAL A 463 -20.10 -5.68 10.78
CA VAL A 463 -20.03 -4.21 10.68
C VAL A 463 -20.72 -3.72 9.40
N PRO A 464 -21.69 -2.77 9.47
CA PRO A 464 -22.27 -2.15 8.29
C PRO A 464 -21.26 -1.32 7.51
N VAL A 465 -21.28 -1.42 6.19
CA VAL A 465 -20.41 -0.69 5.26
C VAL A 465 -21.22 -0.10 4.12
N ASN A 466 -20.70 0.95 3.48
CA ASN A 466 -21.34 1.60 2.35
C ASN A 466 -21.50 0.62 1.16
N PRO A 467 -22.73 0.21 0.79
CA PRO A 467 -22.99 -0.72 -0.32
C PRO A 467 -22.42 -0.27 -1.67
N VAL A 468 -22.32 1.05 -1.90
CA VAL A 468 -21.82 1.61 -3.17
C VAL A 468 -20.37 1.19 -3.43
N GLN A 469 -19.56 1.02 -2.38
CA GLN A 469 -18.17 0.60 -2.54
C GLN A 469 -18.06 -0.79 -3.19
N TRP A 470 -19.02 -1.69 -2.98
CA TRP A 470 -19.02 -3.05 -3.53
C TRP A 470 -19.45 -3.12 -5.00
N VAL A 471 -20.14 -2.10 -5.52
CA VAL A 471 -20.47 -1.99 -6.96
C VAL A 471 -19.42 -1.20 -7.74
N GLU A 472 -18.56 -0.44 -7.06
CA GLU A 472 -17.47 0.35 -7.66
C GLU A 472 -16.08 -0.31 -7.52
N MET A 473 -15.85 -1.10 -6.46
CA MET A 473 -14.58 -1.75 -6.16
C MET A 473 -14.78 -3.25 -5.86
N GLY A 474 -14.10 -4.10 -6.61
CA GLY A 474 -14.07 -5.53 -6.33
C GLY A 474 -13.20 -5.83 -5.11
N PHE A 475 -13.60 -6.83 -4.32
CA PHE A 475 -12.84 -7.33 -3.16
C PHE A 475 -12.37 -8.79 -3.42
N PRO A 476 -11.23 -9.20 -2.84
CA PRO A 476 -10.76 -10.59 -2.88
C PRO A 476 -11.39 -11.43 -1.75
#